data_AF-A0A8C2TGV4-F1
#
_entry.id   AF-A0A8C2TGV4-F1
#
_cell.length_a   1.000
_cell.length_b   1.000
_cell.length_c   1.000
_cell.angle_alpha   90.00
_cell.angle_beta   90.00
_cell.angle_gamma   90.00
#
_symmetry.space_group_name_H-M   'P 1'
#
loop_
_entity.id
_entity.type
_entity.pdbx_description
1 polymer ?
#
loop_
_entity_poly.entity_id
_entity_poly.type
_entity_poly.pdbx_seq_one_letter_code
_entity_poly.pdbx_strand_id
1 'polypeptide(L)' 'MGWGWRCGRALLCGAAAARGAGRTMPLCDRWAPQCAQADEWRSATSIYDFHATDIDGRDVALEQYRGFVCIITNVASK' A
#
# COMPACT_ATOMS: atom_id res chain seq x y z
N MET A 1 37.88 29.91 -5.24
CA MET A 1 38.68 30.64 -4.23
C MET A 1 37.73 31.68 -3.61
N GLY A 2 36.88 31.34 -2.65
CA GLY A 2 37.21 30.96 -1.28
C GLY A 2 36.78 32.11 -0.36
N TRP A 3 35.53 32.13 0.10
CA TRP A 3 35.07 32.98 1.20
C TRP A 3 34.18 32.14 2.11
N GLY A 4 34.75 31.74 3.23
CA GLY A 4 34.13 30.86 4.21
C GLY A 4 33.05 31.57 5.02
N TRP A 5 31.93 30.89 5.22
CA TRP A 5 30.97 31.22 6.25
C TRP A 5 31.18 30.29 7.44
N ARG A 6 31.94 30.80 8.40
CA ARG A 6 31.98 30.29 9.76
C ARG A 6 31.19 31.27 10.63
N CYS A 7 29.98 30.89 11.00
CA CYS A 7 29.35 31.37 12.22
C CYS A 7 28.73 30.16 12.92
N GLY A 8 29.59 29.44 13.66
CA GLY A 8 29.16 28.42 14.61
C GLY A 8 29.31 28.95 16.02
N ARG A 9 28.21 28.96 16.78
CA ARG A 9 28.15 28.80 18.25
C ARG A 9 26.68 28.56 18.61
N ALA A 10 26.25 27.32 18.79
CA ALA A 10 26.45 26.42 19.93
C ALA A 10 25.46 26.66 21.08
N LEU A 11 25.08 25.52 21.67
CA LEU A 11 24.37 25.28 22.94
C LEU A 11 22.83 25.32 22.85
N LEU A 12 22.19 24.15 22.76
CA LEU A 12 21.86 23.20 23.85
C LEU A 12 20.68 23.70 24.68
N CYS A 13 19.55 22.99 24.61
CA CYS A 13 18.85 22.44 25.77
C CYS A 13 17.64 21.63 25.29
N GLY A 14 17.60 20.37 25.70
CA GLY A 14 16.50 19.46 25.41
C GLY A 14 15.22 19.85 26.14
N ALA A 15 14.10 19.48 25.55
CA ALA A 15 12.90 19.10 26.28
C ALA A 15 12.21 18.03 25.43
N ALA A 16 12.16 16.82 25.98
CA ALA A 16 11.26 15.78 25.52
C ALA A 16 9.82 16.31 25.58
N ALA A 17 9.10 16.21 24.48
CA ALA A 17 7.66 16.20 24.49
C ALA A 17 7.21 15.16 23.47
N ALA A 18 7.07 13.93 23.95
CA ALA A 18 6.27 12.92 23.30
C ALA A 18 4.88 13.52 23.05
N ARG A 19 4.57 13.78 21.77
CA ARG A 19 3.19 13.87 21.33
C ARG A 19 2.98 12.67 20.45
N GLY A 20 2.42 11.63 21.07
CA GLY A 20 1.79 10.55 20.34
C GLY A 20 0.81 11.17 19.37
N ALA A 21 1.23 11.28 18.12
CA ALA A 21 0.32 11.44 17.01
C ALA A 21 -0.42 10.10 16.91
N GLY A 22 -1.45 9.96 17.73
CA GLY A 22 -2.50 8.99 17.49
C GLY A 22 -2.99 9.26 16.09
N ARG A 23 -2.48 8.46 15.15
CA ARG A 23 -3.04 8.35 13.82
C ARG A 23 -4.45 7.84 14.02
N THR A 24 -5.40 8.76 14.18
CA THR A 24 -6.79 8.51 13.86
C THR A 24 -6.81 8.20 12.37
N MET A 25 -6.63 6.92 12.03
CA MET A 25 -6.85 6.41 10.69
C MET A 25 -8.33 6.65 10.39
N PRO A 26 -8.67 7.48 9.38
CA PRO A 26 -10.05 7.63 8.98
C PRO A 26 -10.52 6.28 8.44
N LEU A 27 -11.70 5.85 8.88
CA LEU A 27 -12.29 4.56 8.51
C LEU A 27 -12.49 4.41 6.97
N CYS A 28 -12.36 5.51 6.23
CA CYS A 28 -12.52 5.62 4.78
C CYS A 28 -11.36 5.02 3.96
N ASP A 29 -10.19 4.76 4.54
CA ASP A 29 -9.03 4.20 3.82
C ASP A 29 -8.91 2.67 3.93
N ARG A 30 -9.95 1.98 4.44
CA ARG A 30 -9.90 0.52 4.63
C ARG A 30 -9.89 -0.28 3.32
N TRP A 31 -10.25 0.34 2.19
CA TRP A 31 -10.33 -0.30 0.88
C TRP A 31 -9.26 0.24 -0.07
N ALA A 32 -7.99 0.21 0.34
CA ALA A 32 -6.91 0.31 -0.63
C ALA A 32 -6.95 -0.95 -1.51
N PRO A 33 -7.32 -0.86 -2.79
CA PRO A 33 -7.30 -2.02 -3.66
C PRO A 33 -5.83 -2.45 -3.78
N GLN A 34 -5.49 -3.62 -3.27
CA GLN A 34 -4.24 -4.29 -3.62
C GLN A 34 -4.36 -4.85 -5.04
N CYS A 35 -4.83 -4.03 -5.99
CA CYS A 35 -4.57 -4.31 -7.38
C CYS A 35 -3.05 -4.33 -7.50
N ALA A 36 -2.49 -5.50 -7.80
CA ALA A 36 -1.22 -5.60 -8.50
C ALA A 36 -1.19 -4.47 -9.53
N GLN A 37 -0.09 -3.74 -9.54
CA GLN A 37 0.02 -2.31 -9.81
C GLN A 37 -0.84 -1.86 -11.01
N ALA A 38 -1.37 -0.63 -10.98
CA ALA A 38 -2.18 -0.08 -12.07
C ALA A 38 -1.52 -0.12 -13.47
N ASP A 39 -0.22 -0.39 -13.55
CA ASP A 39 0.53 -0.65 -14.78
C ASP A 39 0.95 -2.13 -14.99
N GLU A 40 0.96 -2.99 -13.96
CA GLU A 40 1.41 -4.39 -14.02
C GLU A 40 0.43 -5.30 -14.77
N TRP A 41 -0.85 -4.94 -14.85
CA TRP A 41 -1.85 -5.72 -15.60
C TRP A 41 -1.51 -5.83 -17.09
N ARG A 42 -0.75 -4.86 -17.64
CA ARG A 42 -0.29 -4.91 -19.04
C ARG A 42 0.86 -5.89 -19.26
N SER A 43 1.65 -6.16 -18.20
CA SER A 43 2.77 -7.10 -18.23
C SER A 43 2.41 -8.51 -17.77
N ALA A 44 1.25 -8.67 -17.10
CA ALA A 44 0.78 -9.96 -16.64
C ALA A 44 0.51 -10.90 -17.82
N THR A 45 0.93 -12.15 -17.67
CA THR A 45 0.82 -13.17 -18.73
C THR A 45 -0.34 -14.13 -18.47
N SER A 46 -0.78 -14.21 -17.22
CA SER A 46 -1.83 -15.11 -16.80
C SER A 46 -2.68 -14.50 -15.69
N ILE A 47 -3.87 -15.05 -15.50
CA ILE A 47 -4.75 -14.68 -14.38
C ILE A 47 -4.14 -15.02 -13.02
N TYR A 48 -3.18 -15.95 -12.99
CA TYR A 48 -2.55 -16.41 -11.75
C TYR A 48 -1.53 -15.42 -11.18
N ASP A 49 -1.12 -14.42 -11.98
CA ASP A 49 -0.20 -13.35 -11.56
C ASP A 49 -0.92 -12.31 -10.68
N PHE A 50 -2.24 -12.45 -10.47
CA PHE A 50 -3.06 -11.52 -9.73
C PHE A 50 -3.51 -12.07 -8.37
N HIS A 51 -3.79 -11.12 -7.49
CA HIS A 51 -4.37 -11.32 -6.17
C HIS A 51 -5.74 -10.63 -6.10
N ALA A 52 -6.64 -11.18 -5.30
CA ALA A 52 -7.96 -10.62 -5.08
C ALA A 52 -8.29 -10.63 -3.58
N THR A 53 -8.95 -9.56 -3.14
CA THR A 53 -9.54 -9.53 -1.80
C THR A 53 -10.83 -10.32 -1.82
N ASP A 54 -10.91 -11.35 -0.99
CA ASP A 54 -12.10 -12.16 -0.80
C ASP A 54 -13.19 -11.37 -0.02
N ILE A 55 -14.42 -11.88 0.00
CA ILE A 55 -15.56 -11.29 0.72
C ILE A 55 -15.32 -11.16 2.23
N ASP A 56 -14.44 -12.00 2.78
CA ASP A 56 -13.99 -11.97 4.18
C ASP A 56 -12.88 -10.92 4.43
N GLY A 57 -12.43 -10.21 3.39
CA GLY A 57 -11.36 -9.20 3.48
C GLY A 57 -9.94 -9.76 3.52
N ARG A 58 -9.73 -11.01 3.11
CA ARG A 58 -8.40 -11.63 3.02
C ARG A 58 -7.83 -11.45 1.62
N ASP A 59 -6.54 -11.18 1.52
CA ASP A 59 -5.84 -11.18 0.23
C ASP A 59 -5.53 -12.62 -0.21
N VAL A 60 -6.01 -13.01 -1.38
CA VAL A 60 -5.94 -14.38 -1.91
C VAL A 60 -5.32 -14.36 -3.30
N ALA A 61 -4.26 -15.16 -3.50
CA ALA A 61 -3.63 -15.34 -4.80
C ALA A 61 -4.50 -16.24 -5.70
N LEU A 62 -4.70 -15.85 -6.97
CA LEU A 62 -5.46 -16.67 -7.92
C LEU A 62 -4.71 -17.93 -8.37
N GLU A 63 -3.41 -18.00 -8.10
CA GLU A 63 -2.52 -19.15 -8.28
C GLU A 63 -3.11 -20.48 -7.78
N GLN A 64 -3.88 -20.44 -6.69
CA GLN A 64 -4.49 -21.64 -6.09
C GLN A 64 -5.46 -22.39 -7.03
N TYR A 65 -5.93 -21.75 -8.11
CA TYR A 65 -6.84 -22.34 -9.08
C TYR A 65 -6.13 -22.95 -10.30
N ARG A 66 -4.79 -23.09 -10.28
CA ARG A 66 -4.05 -23.77 -11.34
C ARG A 66 -4.52 -25.21 -11.53
N GLY A 67 -4.71 -25.58 -12.80
CA GLY A 67 -5.22 -26.91 -13.17
C GLY A 67 -6.74 -27.02 -13.19
N PHE A 68 -7.47 -25.97 -12.83
CA PHE A 68 -8.93 -25.91 -12.92
C PHE A 68 -9.40 -24.97 -14.04
N VAL A 69 -10.59 -25.27 -14.58
CA VAL A 69 -11.28 -24.33 -15.48
C VAL A 69 -11.95 -23.25 -14.64
N CYS A 70 -11.56 -22.00 -14.85
CA CYS A 70 -12.05 -20.85 -14.07
C CYS A 70 -13.07 -20.04 -14.89
N ILE A 71 -14.17 -19.63 -14.27
CA ILE A 71 -15.12 -18.67 -14.84
C ILE A 71 -15.05 -17.38 -14.01
N ILE A 72 -14.73 -16.27 -14.66
CA ILE A 72 -14.68 -14.94 -14.04
C ILE A 72 -15.89 -14.15 -14.53
N THR A 73 -16.69 -13.63 -13.60
CA THR A 73 -17.90 -12.87 -13.91
C THR A 73 -17.94 -11.56 -13.13
N ASN A 74 -18.42 -10.50 -13.78
CA ASN A 74 -18.75 -9.25 -13.12
C ASN A 74 -20.19 -9.34 -12.60
N VAL A 75 -20.38 -9.15 -11.30
CA VAL A 75 -21.68 -9.19 -10.63
C VAL A 75 -22.04 -7.81 -10.07
N ALA A 76 -23.32 -7.46 -10.12
CA ALA A 76 -23.86 -6.26 -9.51
C ALA A 76 -25.23 -6.59 -8.87
N SER A 77 -25.46 -6.12 -7.64
CA SER A 77 -26.77 -6.18 -6.97
C SER A 77 -27.56 -4.89 -7.20
N LYS A 78 -28.90 -4.99 -7.18
CA LYS A 78 -29.82 -3.86 -7.34
C LYS A 78 -29.84 -2.95 -6.10
#